data_AF-N2BHK5-F1
#
_entry.id   AF-N2BHK5-F1
#
_cell.length_a   1.000
_cell.length_b   1.000
_cell.length_c   1.000
_cell.angle_alpha   90.00
_cell.angle_beta   90.00
_cell.angle_gamma   90.00
#
_symmetry.space_group_name_H-M   'P 1'
#
loop_
_entity.id
_entity.type
_entity.pdbx_description
1 polymer ?
#
loop_
_entity_poly.entity_id
_entity_poly.type
_entity_poly.pdbx_seq_one_letter_code
_entity_poly.pdbx_strand_id
1 'polypeptide(L)'
;EISKWKTIAVDDASFSTTKKGIFAAGDCVSGPLTIVNAVGQGRRVASVVANFLQTGEVAINDDERMEDLLKQIGVFDKNREIKGFLSGNTRAVSDKLQPEYRAGNFEEVNLGFDNEMAIAEAQRCMRCYYISMCVVGCDRESNKDKEALQKETT
;
A
#
# COMPACT_ATOMS: atom_id res chain seq x y z
N GLU A 1 -16.22 -3.15 23.98
CA GLU A 1 -15.34 -2.47 24.97
C GLU A 1 -15.02 -1.07 24.50
N ILE A 2 -14.40 -0.24 25.35
CA ILE A 2 -14.00 1.13 24.99
C ILE A 2 -12.47 1.17 24.89
N SER A 3 -11.95 1.82 23.86
CA SER A 3 -10.52 2.01 23.64
C SER A 3 -9.92 3.04 24.61
N LYS A 4 -8.59 3.13 24.67
CA LYS A 4 -7.88 4.19 25.43
C LYS A 4 -8.31 5.62 25.03
N TRP A 5 -8.84 5.79 23.83
CA TRP A 5 -9.27 7.08 23.27
C TRP A 5 -10.75 7.38 23.51
N LYS A 6 -11.43 6.62 24.37
CA LYS A 6 -12.88 6.72 24.61
C LYS A 6 -13.74 6.45 23.36
N THR A 7 -13.20 5.75 22.38
CA THR A 7 -13.90 5.27 21.18
C THR A 7 -14.27 3.79 21.31
N ILE A 8 -15.07 3.25 20.39
CA ILE A 8 -15.40 1.82 20.36
C ILE A 8 -14.14 1.02 20.03
N ALA A 9 -13.80 0.06 20.88
CA ALA A 9 -12.71 -0.87 20.60
C ALA A 9 -13.17 -1.91 19.58
N VAL A 10 -12.37 -2.08 18.52
CA VAL A 10 -12.58 -3.04 17.43
C VAL A 10 -11.28 -3.75 17.10
N ASP A 11 -11.38 -4.88 16.42
CA ASP A 11 -10.26 -5.50 15.72
C ASP A 11 -9.83 -4.65 14.49
N ASP A 12 -8.53 -4.43 14.33
CA ASP A 12 -8.00 -3.51 13.30
C ASP A 12 -8.22 -3.99 11.86
N ALA A 13 -8.31 -5.32 11.66
CA ALA A 13 -8.48 -5.91 10.33
C ALA A 13 -9.96 -6.04 9.95
N SER A 14 -10.79 -6.54 10.86
CA SER A 14 -12.18 -6.90 10.61
C SER A 14 -13.20 -5.87 11.10
N PHE A 15 -12.78 -4.90 11.92
CA PHE A 15 -13.66 -3.91 12.56
C PHE A 15 -14.78 -4.53 13.42
N SER A 16 -14.60 -5.78 13.84
CA SER A 16 -15.50 -6.47 14.75
C SER A 16 -15.24 -6.02 16.19
N THR A 17 -16.31 -5.87 16.97
CA THR A 17 -16.20 -5.57 18.40
C THR A 17 -16.07 -6.87 19.21
N THR A 18 -15.84 -6.76 20.52
CA THR A 18 -15.87 -7.93 21.41
C THR A 18 -17.22 -8.65 21.48
N LYS A 19 -18.31 -8.03 21.01
CA LYS A 19 -19.60 -8.69 20.88
C LYS A 19 -19.76 -9.27 19.47
N LYS A 20 -19.95 -10.59 19.40
CA LYS A 20 -20.18 -11.32 18.15
C LYS A 20 -21.35 -10.69 17.36
N GLY A 21 -21.13 -10.44 16.07
CA GLY A 21 -22.12 -9.86 15.17
C GLY A 21 -22.28 -8.33 15.29
N ILE A 22 -21.50 -7.67 16.14
CA ILE A 22 -21.48 -6.20 16.27
C ILE A 22 -20.16 -5.66 15.71
N PHE A 23 -20.27 -4.74 14.76
CA PHE A 23 -19.16 -4.08 14.06
C PHE A 23 -19.28 -2.57 14.20
N ALA A 24 -18.17 -1.85 14.09
CA ALA A 24 -18.17 -0.39 14.15
C ALA A 24 -17.13 0.20 13.18
N ALA A 25 -17.41 1.38 12.63
CA ALA A 25 -16.52 2.10 11.73
C ALA A 25 -16.76 3.61 11.80
N GLY A 26 -15.79 4.38 11.30
CA GLY A 26 -15.80 5.83 11.26
C GLY A 26 -15.29 6.46 12.57
N ASP A 27 -15.72 7.69 12.82
CA ASP A 27 -15.22 8.49 13.94
C ASP A 27 -15.51 7.88 15.31
N CYS A 28 -16.54 7.03 15.42
CA CYS A 28 -16.84 6.32 16.66
C CYS A 28 -15.79 5.25 17.02
N VAL A 29 -14.93 4.86 16.07
CA VAL A 29 -13.81 3.93 16.26
C VAL A 29 -12.49 4.68 16.33
N SER A 30 -12.20 5.49 15.31
CA SER A 30 -10.88 6.09 15.13
C SER A 30 -10.75 7.51 15.67
N GLY A 31 -11.85 8.11 16.16
CA GLY A 31 -11.91 9.54 16.46
C GLY A 31 -12.03 10.39 15.19
N PRO A 32 -12.10 11.73 15.32
CA PRO A 32 -12.32 12.63 14.19
C PRO A 32 -11.20 12.51 13.17
N LEU A 33 -11.53 11.98 11.98
CA LEU A 33 -10.61 11.77 10.87
C LEU A 33 -11.22 12.29 9.56
N THR A 34 -10.56 11.98 8.44
CA THR A 34 -11.06 12.37 7.11
C THR A 34 -12.26 11.54 6.71
N ILE A 35 -13.15 12.14 5.90
CA ILE A 35 -14.31 11.44 5.31
C ILE A 35 -13.89 10.21 4.50
N VAL A 36 -12.73 10.28 3.83
CA VAL A 36 -12.17 9.19 3.04
C VAL A 36 -11.88 7.98 3.92
N ASN A 37 -11.33 8.19 5.12
CA ASN A 37 -11.08 7.11 6.07
C ASN A 37 -12.38 6.48 6.56
N ALA A 38 -13.39 7.29 6.90
CA ALA A 38 -14.68 6.78 7.35
C ALA A 38 -15.37 5.92 6.27
N VAL A 39 -15.36 6.39 5.01
CA VAL A 39 -15.92 5.64 3.88
C VAL A 39 -15.12 4.36 3.60
N GLY A 40 -13.79 4.41 3.68
CA GLY A 40 -12.94 3.23 3.53
C GLY A 40 -13.20 2.16 4.59
N GLN A 41 -13.31 2.56 5.86
CA GLN A 41 -13.68 1.66 6.96
C GLN A 41 -15.10 1.09 6.75
N GLY A 42 -16.05 1.92 6.30
CA GLY A 42 -17.42 1.47 6.01
C GLY A 42 -17.47 0.42 4.90
N ARG A 43 -16.71 0.60 3.81
CA ARG A 43 -16.59 -0.40 2.74
C ARG A 43 -16.07 -1.74 3.26
N ARG A 44 -15.00 -1.70 4.06
CA ARG A 44 -14.39 -2.90 4.64
C ARG A 44 -15.35 -3.62 5.60
N VAL A 45 -16.01 -2.89 6.50
CA VAL A 45 -17.03 -3.46 7.40
C VAL A 45 -18.14 -4.12 6.61
N ALA A 46 -18.62 -3.51 5.53
CA ALA A 46 -19.68 -4.10 4.70
C ALA A 46 -19.24 -5.45 4.09
N SER A 47 -18.00 -5.56 3.63
CA SER A 47 -17.40 -6.81 3.12
C SER A 47 -17.36 -7.90 4.21
N VAL A 48 -16.88 -7.54 5.41
CA VAL A 48 -16.80 -8.47 6.55
C VAL A 48 -18.18 -8.89 7.06
N VAL A 49 -19.14 -7.97 7.13
CA VAL A 49 -20.53 -8.26 7.52
C VAL A 49 -21.17 -9.19 6.49
N ALA A 50 -20.96 -8.98 5.20
CA ALA A 50 -21.47 -9.85 4.16
C ALA A 50 -20.96 -11.29 4.34
N ASN A 51 -19.66 -11.46 4.62
CA ASN A 51 -19.08 -12.77 4.92
C ASN A 51 -19.68 -13.38 6.18
N PHE A 52 -19.77 -12.59 7.27
CA PHE A 52 -20.34 -13.06 8.54
C PHE A 52 -21.78 -13.53 8.40
N LEU A 53 -22.59 -12.87 7.58
CA LEU A 53 -23.97 -13.29 7.30
C LEU A 53 -24.05 -14.59 6.49
N GLN A 54 -23.04 -14.89 5.66
CA GLN A 54 -23.01 -16.11 4.86
C GLN A 54 -22.42 -17.31 5.60
N THR A 55 -21.32 -17.10 6.34
CA THR A 55 -20.55 -18.19 6.96
C THR A 55 -20.73 -18.29 8.48
N GLY A 56 -21.22 -17.23 9.12
CA GLY A 56 -21.26 -17.11 10.58
C GLY A 56 -19.91 -16.77 11.22
N GLU A 57 -18.88 -16.56 10.41
CA GLU A 57 -17.50 -16.29 10.84
C GLU A 57 -17.04 -14.91 10.39
N VAL A 58 -16.25 -14.24 11.24
CA VAL A 58 -15.65 -12.95 10.91
C VAL A 58 -14.39 -13.21 10.10
N ALA A 59 -14.49 -13.09 8.78
CA ALA A 59 -13.38 -13.29 7.86
C ALA A 59 -13.24 -12.10 6.90
N ILE A 60 -12.00 -11.73 6.61
CA ILE A 60 -11.64 -10.76 5.56
C ILE A 60 -11.45 -11.48 4.22
N ASN A 61 -11.83 -10.81 3.14
CA ASN A 61 -11.64 -11.29 1.77
C ASN A 61 -10.22 -11.03 1.28
N ASP A 62 -9.83 -11.71 0.19
CA ASP A 62 -8.49 -11.57 -0.38
C ASP A 62 -8.21 -10.15 -0.86
N ASP A 63 -9.21 -9.45 -1.40
CA ASP A 63 -9.10 -8.04 -1.76
C ASP A 63 -8.72 -7.16 -0.56
N GLU A 64 -9.33 -7.41 0.59
CA GLU A 64 -9.05 -6.68 1.83
C GLU A 64 -7.65 -7.01 2.35
N ARG A 65 -7.22 -8.29 2.27
CA ARG A 65 -5.85 -8.69 2.62
C ARG A 65 -4.81 -8.00 1.73
N MET A 66 -5.09 -7.91 0.44
CA MET A 66 -4.22 -7.22 -0.51
C MET A 66 -4.14 -5.73 -0.22
N GLU A 67 -5.25 -5.09 0.19
CA GLU A 67 -5.24 -3.69 0.60
C GLU A 67 -4.34 -3.46 1.84
N ASP A 68 -4.39 -4.32 2.84
CA ASP A 68 -3.52 -4.22 4.02
C ASP A 68 -2.05 -4.38 3.65
N LEU A 69 -1.76 -5.35 2.77
CA LEU A 69 -0.40 -5.57 2.27
C LEU A 69 0.12 -4.32 1.54
N LEU A 70 -0.69 -3.74 0.65
CA LEU A 70 -0.34 -2.51 -0.07
C LEU A 70 -0.12 -1.33 0.87
N LYS A 71 -0.92 -1.19 1.94
CA LYS A 71 -0.72 -0.17 2.98
C LYS A 71 0.60 -0.35 3.71
N GLN A 72 0.99 -1.58 4.04
CA GLN A 72 2.26 -1.89 4.71
C GLN A 72 3.49 -1.58 3.86
N ILE A 73 3.42 -1.84 2.54
CA ILE A 73 4.50 -1.49 1.61
C ILE A 73 4.73 0.03 1.58
N GLY A 74 3.65 0.80 1.67
CA GLY A 74 3.67 2.26 1.63
C GLY A 74 3.85 2.86 0.23
N VAL A 75 4.28 4.12 0.21
CA VAL A 75 4.61 4.87 -1.02
C VAL A 75 6.10 4.69 -1.32
N PHE A 76 6.51 5.01 -2.55
CA PHE A 76 7.92 5.01 -2.97
C PHE A 76 8.82 5.66 -1.93
N ASP A 77 9.84 4.91 -1.48
CA ASP A 77 10.88 5.38 -0.59
C ASP A 77 12.22 5.38 -1.33
N LYS A 78 12.80 6.57 -1.50
CA LYS A 78 14.09 6.77 -2.17
C LYS A 78 15.27 6.15 -1.41
N ASN A 79 15.14 5.96 -0.11
CA ASN A 79 16.20 5.44 0.77
C ASN A 79 16.07 3.93 0.99
N ARG A 80 15.00 3.30 0.49
CA ARG A 80 14.79 1.86 0.65
C ARG A 80 15.76 1.10 -0.25
N GLU A 81 16.67 0.35 0.36
CA GLU A 81 17.51 -0.60 -0.36
C GLU A 81 16.64 -1.74 -0.91
N ILE A 82 16.62 -1.88 -2.24
CA ILE A 82 15.93 -2.98 -2.91
C ILE A 82 16.84 -4.20 -2.85
N LYS A 83 16.59 -5.09 -1.88
CA LYS A 83 17.26 -6.39 -1.77
C LYS A 83 16.57 -7.38 -2.71
N GLY A 84 17.24 -7.80 -3.78
CA GLY A 84 16.71 -8.78 -4.74
C GLY A 84 17.32 -8.68 -6.14
N PHE A 85 17.06 -9.68 -6.98
CA PHE A 85 17.63 -9.83 -8.32
C PHE A 85 16.97 -8.98 -9.41
N LEU A 86 15.87 -8.27 -9.11
CA LEU A 86 15.22 -7.38 -10.07
C LEU A 86 15.98 -6.05 -10.14
N SER A 87 17.05 -5.98 -10.92
CA SER A 87 17.58 -4.69 -11.35
C SER A 87 16.48 -3.98 -12.14
N GLY A 88 15.93 -2.91 -11.58
CA GLY A 88 14.90 -2.13 -12.25
C GLY A 88 15.39 -1.66 -13.62
N ASN A 89 14.51 -1.65 -14.62
CA ASN A 89 14.83 -1.09 -15.93
C ASN A 89 15.26 0.37 -15.76
N THR A 90 16.35 0.76 -16.42
CA THR A 90 16.80 2.15 -16.44
C THR A 90 15.74 3.03 -17.08
N ARG A 91 15.54 4.23 -16.52
CA ARG A 91 14.62 5.21 -17.07
C ARG A 91 15.10 5.64 -18.46
N ALA A 92 14.20 5.66 -19.44
CA ALA A 92 14.51 6.22 -20.75
C ALA A 92 14.75 7.75 -20.65
N VAL A 93 15.77 8.25 -21.33
CA VAL A 93 16.10 9.68 -21.38
C VAL A 93 15.73 10.19 -22.76
N SER A 94 14.83 11.18 -22.82
CA SER A 94 14.40 11.79 -24.08
C SER A 94 15.52 12.68 -24.62
N ASP A 95 15.67 12.70 -25.94
CA ASP A 95 16.59 13.64 -26.58
C ASP A 95 16.11 15.07 -26.40
N LYS A 96 17.09 15.97 -26.25
CA LYS A 96 16.85 17.39 -26.06
C LYS A 96 17.63 18.19 -27.08
N LEU A 97 17.04 19.29 -27.53
CA LEU A 97 17.73 20.24 -28.39
C LEU A 97 18.94 20.82 -27.66
N GLN A 98 20.04 20.99 -28.40
CA GLN A 98 21.28 21.50 -27.83
C GLN A 98 21.11 22.92 -27.26
N PRO A 99 21.77 23.24 -26.12
CA PRO A 99 21.61 24.51 -25.43
C PRO A 99 21.85 25.76 -26.29
N GLU A 100 22.74 25.67 -27.26
CA GLU A 100 23.14 26.76 -28.15
C GLU A 100 22.03 27.07 -29.17
N TYR A 101 21.29 26.05 -29.61
CA TYR A 101 20.23 26.19 -30.60
C TYR A 101 18.93 26.72 -29.99
N ARG A 102 18.58 26.27 -28.77
CA ARG A 102 17.40 26.74 -28.03
C ARG A 102 17.47 28.22 -27.60
N ALA A 103 18.63 28.85 -27.68
CA ALA A 103 18.83 30.22 -27.22
C ALA A 103 18.21 31.27 -28.15
N GLY A 104 18.05 30.93 -29.44
CA GLY A 104 17.59 31.86 -30.48
C GLY A 104 16.31 31.46 -31.18
N ASN A 105 15.65 30.37 -30.78
CA ASN A 105 14.44 29.87 -31.41
C ASN A 105 13.38 29.47 -30.38
N PHE A 106 12.15 29.26 -30.85
CA PHE A 106 11.02 28.77 -30.06
C PHE A 106 10.65 27.33 -30.43
N GLU A 107 11.62 26.58 -30.97
CA GLU A 107 11.42 25.19 -31.35
C GLU A 107 11.30 24.29 -30.12
N GLU A 108 10.66 23.14 -30.29
CA GLU A 108 10.42 22.20 -29.20
C GLU A 108 11.74 21.65 -28.64
N VAL A 109 11.95 21.81 -27.33
CA VAL A 109 13.20 21.45 -26.66
C VAL A 109 13.28 19.96 -26.33
N ASN A 110 12.16 19.32 -26.00
CA ASN A 110 12.13 17.88 -25.72
C ASN A 110 11.57 17.17 -26.95
N LEU A 111 12.41 16.39 -27.65
CA LEU A 111 12.01 15.74 -28.89
C LEU A 111 11.15 14.48 -28.66
N GLY A 112 10.80 14.20 -27.39
CA GLY A 112 9.98 13.07 -27.01
C GLY A 112 10.71 11.74 -27.09
N PHE A 113 9.92 10.67 -27.20
CA PHE A 113 10.38 9.31 -27.44
C PHE A 113 9.85 8.83 -28.78
N ASP A 114 10.55 7.90 -29.41
CA ASP A 114 9.94 7.12 -30.48
C ASP A 114 8.79 6.25 -29.92
N ASN A 115 7.94 5.71 -30.80
CA ASN A 115 6.79 4.93 -30.37
C ASN A 115 7.18 3.68 -29.55
N GLU A 116 8.30 3.04 -29.87
CA GLU A 116 8.72 1.80 -29.21
C GLU A 116 9.25 2.09 -27.79
N MET A 117 10.11 3.10 -27.65
CA MET A 117 10.62 3.62 -26.39
C MET A 117 9.48 4.19 -25.52
N ALA A 118 8.51 4.88 -26.12
CA ALA A 118 7.35 5.40 -25.40
C ALA A 118 6.52 4.26 -24.79
N ILE A 119 6.26 3.20 -25.56
CA ILE A 119 5.54 2.02 -25.07
C ILE A 119 6.36 1.32 -23.98
N ALA A 120 7.67 1.15 -24.18
CA ALA A 120 8.55 0.51 -23.20
C ALA A 120 8.64 1.30 -21.87
N GLU A 121 8.73 2.62 -21.92
CA GLU A 121 8.72 3.49 -20.73
C GLU A 121 7.34 3.53 -20.07
N ALA A 122 6.25 3.48 -20.84
CA ALA A 122 4.89 3.35 -20.28
C ALA A 122 4.68 2.00 -19.58
N GLN A 123 5.31 0.94 -20.08
CA GLN A 123 5.36 -0.38 -19.43
C GLN A 123 6.31 -0.41 -18.22
N ARG A 124 7.24 0.57 -18.10
CA ARG A 124 8.14 0.71 -16.94
C ARG A 124 7.34 1.16 -15.72
N CYS A 125 6.77 0.18 -15.06
CA CYS A 125 6.01 0.38 -13.85
C CYS A 125 6.89 0.89 -12.71
N MET A 126 6.58 2.07 -12.18
CA MET A 126 7.25 2.67 -11.01
C MET A 126 7.04 1.87 -9.70
N ARG A 127 6.27 0.78 -9.74
CA ARG A 127 5.75 0.09 -8.55
C ARG A 127 5.63 -1.43 -8.68
N CYS A 128 5.88 -2.02 -9.85
CA CYS A 128 5.58 -3.44 -10.09
C CYS A 128 6.52 -4.37 -9.35
N TYR A 129 7.71 -3.88 -8.99
CA TYR A 129 8.61 -4.62 -8.11
C TYR A 129 8.03 -4.77 -6.70
N TYR A 130 7.20 -3.84 -6.19
CA TYR A 130 6.63 -3.98 -4.85
C TYR A 130 5.54 -5.06 -4.79
N ILE A 131 4.72 -5.15 -5.83
CA ILE A 131 3.69 -6.19 -5.94
C ILE A 131 4.37 -7.55 -6.17
N SER A 132 5.40 -7.62 -7.01
CA SER A 132 6.16 -8.87 -7.15
C SER A 132 6.96 -9.22 -5.89
N MET A 133 7.47 -8.25 -5.11
CA MET A 133 8.06 -8.49 -3.79
C MET A 133 7.04 -8.88 -2.73
N CYS A 134 5.77 -8.53 -2.87
CA CYS A 134 4.72 -9.08 -2.00
C CYS A 134 4.44 -10.55 -2.27
N VAL A 135 4.56 -10.95 -3.54
CA VAL A 135 4.35 -12.34 -3.97
C VAL A 135 5.60 -13.20 -3.76
N VAL A 136 6.81 -12.62 -3.91
CA VAL A 136 8.10 -13.32 -3.84
C VAL A 136 8.80 -13.15 -2.49
N GLY A 137 8.55 -12.04 -1.80
CA GLY A 137 9.25 -11.61 -0.58
C GLY A 137 8.33 -11.57 0.63
N CYS A 138 7.75 -12.73 0.95
CA CYS A 138 7.39 -13.01 2.33
C CYS A 138 8.65 -13.50 3.07
N ASP A 139 9.65 -12.64 3.25
CA ASP A 139 10.61 -12.81 4.35
C ASP A 139 9.90 -12.36 5.63
N ARG A 140 8.82 -13.06 6.01
CA ARG A 140 8.31 -13.02 7.38
C ARG A 140 9.34 -13.75 8.22
N GLU A 141 10.33 -13.00 8.71
CA GLU A 141 11.10 -13.23 9.94
C GLU A 141 12.43 -12.46 9.86
N SER A 142 12.46 -11.21 10.32
CA SER A 142 13.66 -10.63 10.94
C SER A 142 13.44 -9.16 11.30
N ASN A 143 12.80 -8.89 12.44
CA ASN A 143 13.35 -7.94 13.42
C ASN A 143 12.45 -7.69 14.61
N LYS A 144 11.15 -8.00 14.57
CA LYS A 144 10.29 -7.84 15.76
C LYS A 144 10.35 -9.04 16.71
N ASP A 145 10.55 -10.25 16.21
CA ASP A 145 10.55 -11.46 17.05
C ASP A 145 11.89 -11.70 17.75
N LYS A 146 13.00 -11.18 17.22
CA LYS A 146 14.33 -11.32 17.83
C LYS A 146 14.49 -10.50 19.12
N GLU A 147 13.85 -9.33 19.22
CA GLU A 147 13.87 -8.52 20.43
C GLU A 147 12.94 -9.05 21.53
N ALA A 148 11.89 -9.79 21.17
CA ALA A 148 10.98 -10.41 22.12
C ALA A 148 11.60 -11.67 22.78
N LEU A 149 12.26 -12.53 21.98
CA LEU A 149 12.85 -13.77 22.47
C LEU A 149 14.07 -13.56 23.40
N GLN A 150 14.77 -12.44 23.23
CA GLN A 150 15.98 -12.11 24.00
C GLN A 150 15.67 -11.50 25.38
N LYS A 151 14.43 -11.05 25.61
CA LYS A 151 13.95 -10.53 26.90
C LYS A 151 13.35 -11.61 27.80
N GLU A 152 13.05 -12.79 27.28
CA GLU A 152 12.53 -13.93 28.06
C GLU A 152 13.62 -14.91 28.50
N THR A 153 14.85 -14.75 28.01
CA THR A 153 16.01 -15.61 28.33
C THR A 153 17.10 -14.92 29.16
N THR A 154 16.79 -13.74 29.74
CA THR A 154 17.63 -13.06 30.74
C THR A 154 16.82 -12.80 32.00
#